data_AF-A0A7W1SDT5-F1
#
_entry.id   AF-A0A7W1SDT5-F1
#
_cell.length_a   1.000
_cell.length_b   1.000
_cell.length_c   1.000
_cell.angle_alpha   90.00
_cell.angle_beta   90.00
_cell.angle_gamma   90.00
#
_symmetry.space_group_name_H-M   'P 1'
#
loop_
_entity.id
_entity.type
_entity.pdbx_description
1 polymer ?
#
loop_
_entity_poly.entity_id
_entity_poly.type
_entity_poly.pdbx_seq_one_letter_code
_entity_poly.pdbx_strand_id
1 'polypeptide(L)'
;MKSVWYAVSAGLCFALGPVAAEAATIQSFQIVGTTTGCFGPGCSTFSDNPASAPFAFDGVTFNITTDADGSASFTIGEFARANAAFNGSLPFTLRVEFTAPVGVTPGSSTYVATISAAVSANGNGPSWMDFDNSFQSFTFPGGSFGFGVLDIGASGSGRGGLNRKGEESLIGIIRLAQMTTLDTTPAPQVPEPATGLLLGLGLLGAGIRARQHRR
;
A
#
# COMPACT_ATOMS: atom_id res chain seq x y z
N MET A 1 -1.78 83.64 -11.87
CA MET A 1 -2.44 82.69 -10.93
C MET A 1 -3.25 81.72 -11.79
N LYS A 2 -3.06 80.41 -11.86
CA LYS A 2 -2.34 79.38 -11.08
C LYS A 2 -1.86 78.31 -12.07
N SER A 3 -0.62 77.83 -11.91
CA SER A 3 -0.08 76.72 -12.71
C SER A 3 -0.30 75.42 -11.93
N VAL A 4 -1.01 74.45 -12.51
CA VAL A 4 -1.28 73.14 -11.91
C VAL A 4 -0.26 72.14 -12.43
N TRP A 5 0.46 71.49 -11.51
CA TRP A 5 1.43 70.43 -11.80
C TRP A 5 0.78 69.07 -11.50
N TYR A 6 0.81 68.14 -12.45
CA TYR A 6 0.42 66.74 -12.24
C TYR A 6 1.66 65.89 -12.02
N ALA A 7 1.76 65.26 -10.85
CA ALA A 7 2.77 64.25 -10.55
C ALA A 7 2.25 62.87 -10.95
N VAL A 8 2.95 62.21 -11.87
CA VAL A 8 2.67 60.83 -12.29
C VAL A 8 3.48 59.88 -11.41
N SER A 9 2.82 59.15 -10.52
CA SER A 9 3.42 58.04 -9.76
C SER A 9 3.43 56.78 -10.61
N ALA A 10 4.62 56.30 -10.96
CA ALA A 10 4.82 55.00 -11.58
C ALA A 10 4.87 53.91 -10.49
N GLY A 11 3.80 53.12 -10.37
CA GLY A 11 3.74 51.93 -9.52
C GLY A 11 4.39 50.72 -10.22
N LEU A 12 5.46 50.20 -9.63
CA LEU A 12 6.15 49.00 -10.08
C LEU A 12 5.39 47.75 -9.60
N CYS A 13 4.57 47.15 -10.46
CA CYS A 13 3.88 45.89 -10.18
C CYS A 13 4.84 44.71 -10.40
N PHE A 14 5.32 44.09 -9.32
CA PHE A 14 5.99 42.79 -9.39
C PHE A 14 4.93 41.70 -9.64
N ALA A 15 4.92 41.16 -10.85
CA ALA A 15 4.12 40.00 -11.22
C ALA A 15 4.77 38.74 -10.61
N LEU A 16 4.23 38.26 -9.50
CA LEU A 16 4.51 36.91 -9.00
C LEU A 16 3.79 35.92 -9.92
N GLY A 17 4.54 35.29 -10.82
CA GLY A 17 4.02 34.23 -11.67
C GLY A 17 3.62 33.00 -10.84
N PRO A 18 2.59 32.23 -11.27
CA PRO A 18 2.20 31.01 -10.59
C PRO A 18 3.34 30.00 -10.65
N VAL A 19 3.81 29.57 -9.49
CA VAL A 19 4.74 28.45 -9.37
C VAL A 19 3.97 27.19 -9.75
N ALA A 20 4.42 26.49 -10.79
CA ALA A 20 3.82 25.22 -11.17
C ALA A 20 4.01 24.24 -9.99
N ALA A 21 2.89 23.75 -9.44
CA ALA A 21 2.94 22.71 -8.43
C ALA A 21 3.45 21.43 -9.09
N GLU A 22 4.67 21.02 -8.75
CA GLU A 22 5.20 19.73 -9.15
C GLU A 22 4.32 18.63 -8.55
N ALA A 23 3.89 17.67 -9.38
CA ALA A 23 3.13 16.53 -8.91
C ALA A 23 3.98 15.77 -7.89
N ALA A 24 3.49 15.64 -6.66
CA ALA A 24 4.16 14.89 -5.61
C ALA A 24 4.43 13.46 -6.10
N THR A 25 5.68 13.03 -5.99
CA THR A 25 6.07 11.65 -6.29
C THR A 25 5.31 10.70 -5.36
N ILE A 26 4.68 9.68 -5.93
CA ILE A 26 4.00 8.63 -5.16
C ILE A 26 5.05 8.00 -4.23
N GLN A 27 4.87 8.17 -2.93
CA GLN A 27 5.72 7.55 -1.92
C GLN A 27 5.30 6.09 -1.79
N SER A 28 6.28 5.19 -1.79
CA SER A 28 6.06 3.79 -1.48
C SER A 28 5.40 3.66 -0.10
N PHE A 29 4.48 2.71 0.03
CA PHE A 29 3.59 2.65 1.17
C PHE A 29 3.69 1.29 1.87
N GLN A 30 3.81 1.31 3.20
CA GLN A 30 4.00 0.11 4.01
C GLN A 30 2.66 -0.49 4.43
N ILE A 31 2.48 -1.79 4.18
CA ILE A 31 1.28 -2.54 4.53
C ILE A 31 1.68 -3.73 5.40
N VAL A 32 0.99 -3.88 6.52
CA VAL A 32 1.24 -4.95 7.50
C VAL A 32 -0.07 -5.66 7.77
N GLY A 33 -0.01 -6.98 7.82
CA GLY A 33 -1.17 -7.78 8.15
C GLY A 33 -0.83 -9.21 8.49
N THR A 34 -1.86 -9.96 8.84
CA THR A 34 -1.79 -11.39 9.14
C THR A 34 -2.81 -12.14 8.31
N THR A 35 -2.55 -13.42 8.12
CA THR A 35 -3.42 -14.32 7.37
C THR A 35 -3.75 -15.53 8.22
N THR A 36 -5.02 -15.91 8.20
CA THR A 36 -5.54 -17.08 8.90
C THR A 36 -6.48 -17.82 7.97
N GLY A 37 -6.62 -19.13 8.15
CA GLY A 37 -7.49 -19.95 7.30
C GLY A 37 -8.56 -20.68 8.10
N CYS A 38 -9.55 -21.18 7.37
CA CYS A 38 -10.52 -22.13 7.87
C CYS A 38 -10.98 -23.06 6.73
N PHE A 39 -11.12 -24.35 7.03
CA PHE A 39 -11.61 -25.35 6.09
C PHE A 39 -13.08 -25.71 6.37
N GLY A 40 -13.83 -25.97 5.30
CA GLY A 40 -15.20 -26.45 5.35
C GLY A 40 -16.26 -25.35 5.22
N PRO A 41 -17.54 -25.76 5.12
CA PRO A 41 -18.65 -24.81 5.01
C PRO A 41 -18.89 -24.07 6.33
N GLY A 42 -19.31 -22.80 6.26
CA GLY A 42 -19.73 -22.05 7.45
C GLY A 42 -18.58 -21.66 8.38
N CYS A 43 -17.39 -21.43 7.83
CA CYS A 43 -16.21 -21.03 8.57
C CYS A 43 -16.47 -19.83 9.49
N SER A 44 -16.30 -20.05 10.80
CA SER A 44 -16.46 -19.06 11.86
C SER A 44 -15.24 -18.95 12.77
N THR A 45 -14.40 -19.98 12.82
CA THR A 45 -13.16 -20.01 13.59
C THR A 45 -11.98 -20.04 12.64
N PHE A 46 -11.15 -18.99 12.69
CA PHE A 46 -9.94 -18.87 11.88
C PHE A 46 -8.71 -19.11 12.76
N SER A 47 -7.73 -19.82 12.23
CA SER A 47 -6.44 -20.06 12.89
C SER A 47 -5.29 -19.86 11.92
N ASP A 48 -4.07 -19.71 12.44
CA ASP A 48 -2.87 -19.64 11.61
C ASP A 48 -2.55 -21.00 10.97
N ASN A 49 -2.86 -22.10 11.67
CA ASN A 49 -2.51 -23.46 11.24
C ASN A 49 -3.74 -24.40 11.13
N PRO A 50 -4.79 -24.04 10.38
CA PRO A 50 -5.94 -24.92 10.22
C PRO A 50 -5.52 -26.15 9.41
N ALA A 51 -6.14 -27.29 9.72
CA ALA A 51 -5.96 -28.51 8.97
C ALA A 51 -7.30 -29.21 8.75
N SER A 52 -7.49 -29.73 7.55
CA SER A 52 -8.60 -30.61 7.19
C SER A 52 -8.08 -31.63 6.21
N ALA A 53 -7.86 -32.86 6.69
CA ALA A 53 -7.19 -33.89 5.92
C ALA A 53 -7.77 -34.02 4.48
N PRO A 54 -6.92 -33.99 3.44
CA PRO A 54 -5.45 -34.04 3.49
C PRO A 54 -4.74 -32.68 3.47
N PHE A 55 -5.44 -31.58 3.67
CA PHE A 55 -4.90 -30.23 3.49
C PHE A 55 -4.54 -29.54 4.80
N ALA A 56 -3.52 -28.71 4.75
CA ALA A 56 -3.16 -27.78 5.79
C ALA A 56 -2.85 -26.42 5.16
N PHE A 57 -3.08 -25.36 5.94
CA PHE A 57 -2.65 -24.01 5.59
C PHE A 57 -1.82 -23.48 6.74
N ASP A 58 -0.71 -22.82 6.43
CA ASP A 58 0.08 -22.07 7.39
C ASP A 58 0.03 -20.59 7.01
N GLY A 59 -0.62 -19.80 7.86
CA GLY A 59 -0.75 -18.37 7.73
C GLY A 59 0.54 -17.65 8.13
N VAL A 60 0.71 -16.44 7.61
CA VAL A 60 1.89 -15.61 7.90
C VAL A 60 1.49 -14.23 8.38
N THR A 61 2.37 -13.63 9.17
CA THR A 61 2.44 -12.19 9.34
C THR A 61 3.34 -11.62 8.25
N PHE A 62 2.84 -10.65 7.49
CA PHE A 62 3.58 -10.00 6.42
C PHE A 62 3.77 -8.51 6.71
N ASN A 63 4.88 -7.98 6.21
CA ASN A 63 5.21 -6.57 6.23
C ASN A 63 5.88 -6.24 4.91
N ILE A 64 5.17 -5.51 4.05
CA ILE A 64 5.59 -5.22 2.68
C ILE A 64 5.54 -3.73 2.42
N THR A 65 6.31 -3.31 1.43
CA THR A 65 6.29 -1.95 0.91
C THR A 65 5.93 -2.00 -0.57
N THR A 66 4.95 -1.20 -1.00
CA THR A 66 4.57 -1.12 -2.41
C THR A 66 5.67 -0.48 -3.25
N ASP A 67 5.68 -0.78 -4.54
CA ASP A 67 6.46 -0.04 -5.53
C ASP A 67 5.92 1.40 -5.75
N ALA A 68 6.55 2.12 -6.68
CA ALA A 68 6.17 3.49 -7.04
C ALA A 68 4.80 3.58 -7.72
N ASP A 69 4.26 2.47 -8.24
CA ASP A 69 2.94 2.38 -8.84
C ASP A 69 1.87 1.96 -7.83
N GLY A 70 2.23 1.84 -6.54
CA GLY A 70 1.33 1.41 -5.48
C GLY A 70 0.94 -0.06 -5.58
N SER A 71 1.84 -0.90 -6.10
CA SER A 71 1.63 -2.34 -6.32
C SER A 71 2.62 -3.19 -5.54
N ALA A 72 2.21 -4.41 -5.18
CA ALA A 72 3.07 -5.42 -4.59
C ALA A 72 2.50 -6.82 -4.78
N SER A 73 3.38 -7.83 -4.85
CA SER A 73 3.02 -9.25 -4.84
C SER A 73 3.89 -9.96 -3.81
N PHE A 74 3.28 -10.75 -2.93
CA PHE A 74 4.00 -11.37 -1.81
C PHE A 74 3.30 -12.63 -1.32
N THR A 75 4.06 -13.48 -0.62
CA THR A 75 3.53 -14.69 0.00
C THR A 75 2.67 -14.33 1.21
N ILE A 76 1.44 -14.85 1.23
CA ILE A 76 0.45 -14.66 2.29
C ILE A 76 0.09 -15.97 3.01
N GLY A 77 0.91 -16.99 2.82
CA GLY A 77 0.75 -18.29 3.48
C GLY A 77 1.26 -19.42 2.62
N GLU A 78 1.26 -20.60 3.20
CA GLU A 78 1.66 -21.84 2.54
C GLU A 78 0.52 -22.84 2.60
N PHE A 79 0.21 -23.44 1.45
CA PHE A 79 -0.81 -24.46 1.34
C PHE A 79 -0.15 -25.81 1.08
N ALA A 80 -0.44 -26.78 1.95
CA ALA A 80 0.19 -28.10 1.93
C ALA A 80 -0.84 -29.20 1.73
N ARG A 81 -0.43 -30.25 1.00
CA ARG A 81 -1.21 -31.47 0.83
C ARG A 81 -0.43 -32.69 1.31
N ALA A 82 -0.99 -33.38 2.30
CA ALA A 82 -0.45 -34.65 2.80
C ALA A 82 -0.40 -35.75 1.73
N ASN A 83 0.29 -36.84 2.03
CA ASN A 83 0.35 -38.03 1.18
C ASN A 83 -0.93 -38.87 1.25
N ALA A 84 -2.06 -38.29 0.89
CA ALA A 84 -3.36 -38.94 0.97
C ALA A 84 -4.20 -38.70 -0.29
N ALA A 85 -5.11 -39.63 -0.55
CA ALA A 85 -6.03 -39.53 -1.66
C ALA A 85 -7.07 -38.43 -1.39
N PHE A 86 -7.37 -37.66 -2.43
CA PHE A 86 -8.47 -36.69 -2.40
C PHE A 86 -9.18 -36.74 -3.74
N ASN A 87 -10.49 -36.93 -3.67
CA ASN A 87 -11.40 -36.86 -4.80
C ASN A 87 -12.59 -36.03 -4.31
N GLY A 88 -12.83 -34.88 -4.94
CA GLY A 88 -13.95 -34.02 -4.60
C GLY A 88 -13.58 -32.55 -4.48
N SER A 89 -14.39 -31.84 -3.71
CA SER A 89 -14.31 -30.41 -3.48
C SER A 89 -14.36 -30.11 -1.97
N LEU A 90 -13.53 -29.19 -1.51
CA LEU A 90 -13.48 -28.73 -0.12
C LEU A 90 -13.45 -27.20 -0.10
N PRO A 91 -14.44 -26.53 0.54
CA PRO A 91 -14.39 -25.10 0.74
C PRO A 91 -13.22 -24.69 1.65
N PHE A 92 -12.58 -23.58 1.33
CA PHE A 92 -11.57 -22.92 2.15
C PHE A 92 -11.91 -21.43 2.24
N THR A 93 -11.76 -20.85 3.43
CA THR A 93 -11.90 -19.40 3.62
C THR A 93 -10.61 -18.87 4.21
N LEU A 94 -9.97 -17.96 3.48
CA LEU A 94 -8.86 -17.16 3.96
C LEU A 94 -9.40 -15.90 4.63
N ARG A 95 -8.87 -15.54 5.79
CA ARG A 95 -9.07 -14.23 6.41
C ARG A 95 -7.76 -13.48 6.42
N VAL A 96 -7.80 -12.24 5.93
CA VAL A 96 -6.67 -11.30 5.97
C VAL A 96 -7.05 -10.16 6.90
N GLU A 97 -6.17 -9.86 7.85
CA GLU A 97 -6.35 -8.77 8.81
C GLU A 97 -5.19 -7.79 8.67
N PHE A 98 -5.51 -6.53 8.36
CA PHE A 98 -4.52 -5.48 8.16
C PHE A 98 -4.38 -4.65 9.42
N THR A 99 -3.14 -4.47 9.88
CA THR A 99 -2.80 -3.68 11.08
C THR A 99 -2.10 -2.37 10.72
N ALA A 100 -1.52 -2.28 9.52
CA ALA A 100 -1.02 -1.04 8.93
C ALA A 100 -1.48 -0.95 7.47
N PRO A 101 -1.96 0.23 7.01
CA PRO A 101 -2.09 1.50 7.74
C PRO A 101 -3.10 1.42 8.89
N VAL A 102 -2.87 2.24 9.93
CA VAL A 102 -3.77 2.32 11.07
C VAL A 102 -5.13 2.88 10.62
N GLY A 103 -6.22 2.29 11.13
CA GLY A 103 -7.58 2.73 10.80
C GLY A 103 -8.09 2.21 9.45
N VAL A 104 -7.46 1.18 8.90
CA VAL A 104 -7.93 0.54 7.67
C VAL A 104 -9.30 -0.12 7.86
N THR A 105 -10.17 0.10 6.88
CA THR A 105 -11.54 -0.39 6.84
C THR A 105 -11.82 -1.05 5.48
N PRO A 106 -12.27 -2.31 5.46
CA PRO A 106 -12.49 -3.14 6.64
C PRO A 106 -11.14 -3.56 7.26
N GLY A 107 -11.05 -3.61 8.60
CA GLY A 107 -9.80 -4.03 9.28
C GLY A 107 -9.43 -5.49 9.00
N SER A 108 -10.43 -6.31 8.66
CA SER A 108 -10.24 -7.67 8.17
C SER A 108 -11.22 -7.97 7.03
N SER A 109 -10.85 -8.90 6.16
CA SER A 109 -11.74 -9.40 5.12
C SER A 109 -11.51 -10.88 4.85
N THR A 110 -12.49 -11.50 4.19
CA THR A 110 -12.46 -12.92 3.85
C THR A 110 -12.45 -13.14 2.34
N TYR A 111 -11.66 -14.12 1.91
CA TYR A 111 -11.56 -14.59 0.52
C TYR A 111 -11.93 -16.07 0.52
N VAL A 112 -12.93 -16.42 -0.27
CA VAL A 112 -13.43 -17.79 -0.36
C VAL A 112 -12.73 -18.48 -1.53
N ALA A 113 -12.28 -19.70 -1.29
CA ALA A 113 -11.76 -20.58 -2.31
C ALA A 113 -12.43 -21.94 -2.29
N THR A 114 -12.40 -22.60 -3.44
CA THR A 114 -12.77 -24.00 -3.58
C THR A 114 -11.53 -24.83 -3.88
N ILE A 115 -11.22 -25.79 -3.02
CA ILE A 115 -10.16 -26.76 -3.29
C ILE A 115 -10.77 -27.90 -4.09
N SER A 116 -10.24 -28.16 -5.27
CA SER A 116 -10.72 -29.22 -6.17
C SER A 116 -9.58 -30.16 -6.54
N ALA A 117 -9.84 -31.46 -6.68
CA ALA A 117 -8.86 -32.41 -7.23
C ALA A 117 -9.18 -32.83 -8.65
N ALA A 118 -8.14 -33.12 -9.42
CA ALA A 118 -8.29 -33.82 -10.68
C ALA A 118 -8.94 -35.18 -10.43
N VAL A 119 -10.01 -35.48 -11.15
CA VAL A 119 -10.68 -36.78 -11.07
C VAL A 119 -9.67 -37.85 -11.50
N SER A 120 -9.30 -38.72 -10.57
CA SER A 120 -8.43 -39.87 -10.84
C SER A 120 -8.97 -41.06 -10.07
N ALA A 121 -8.91 -42.26 -10.67
CA ALA A 121 -9.47 -43.48 -10.08
C ALA A 121 -8.98 -43.75 -8.64
N ASN A 122 -7.78 -43.27 -8.30
CA ASN A 122 -7.14 -43.47 -7.00
C ASN A 122 -7.01 -42.19 -6.15
N GLY A 123 -7.57 -41.04 -6.59
CA GLY A 123 -7.42 -39.75 -5.91
C GLY A 123 -5.97 -39.27 -5.82
N ASN A 124 -5.14 -39.68 -6.79
CA ASN A 124 -3.72 -39.33 -6.89
C ASN A 124 -3.48 -38.06 -7.71
N GLY A 125 -4.49 -37.58 -8.42
CA GLY A 125 -4.40 -36.39 -9.26
C GLY A 125 -4.07 -35.12 -8.46
N PRO A 126 -3.53 -34.08 -9.10
CA PRO A 126 -3.21 -32.81 -8.46
C PRO A 126 -4.45 -32.13 -7.90
N SER A 127 -4.26 -31.26 -6.91
CA SER A 127 -5.30 -30.42 -6.34
C SER A 127 -5.07 -28.95 -6.70
N TRP A 128 -6.14 -28.18 -6.77
CA TRP A 128 -6.12 -26.76 -7.08
C TRP A 128 -6.90 -26.01 -6.02
N MET A 129 -6.55 -24.75 -5.80
CA MET A 129 -7.30 -23.82 -4.96
C MET A 129 -7.73 -22.65 -5.83
N ASP A 130 -9.03 -22.52 -6.01
CA ASP A 130 -9.67 -21.53 -6.89
C ASP A 130 -10.35 -20.47 -6.02
N PHE A 131 -9.75 -19.27 -5.93
CA PHE A 131 -10.29 -18.14 -5.17
C PHE A 131 -11.23 -17.32 -6.04
N ASP A 132 -12.19 -16.65 -5.42
CA ASP A 132 -12.79 -15.48 -6.06
C ASP A 132 -11.73 -14.37 -6.17
N ASN A 133 -11.10 -14.23 -7.35
CA ASN A 133 -10.04 -13.24 -7.58
C ASN A 133 -10.55 -11.79 -7.66
N SER A 134 -11.79 -11.51 -7.24
CA SER A 134 -12.25 -10.13 -7.09
C SER A 134 -11.42 -9.38 -6.06
N PHE A 135 -10.88 -8.24 -6.48
CA PHE A 135 -10.15 -7.36 -5.57
C PHE A 135 -11.13 -6.66 -4.63
N GLN A 136 -10.81 -6.68 -3.35
CA GLN A 136 -11.54 -5.92 -2.32
C GLN A 136 -10.81 -4.61 -2.04
N SER A 137 -11.58 -3.55 -1.84
CA SER A 137 -11.05 -2.22 -1.54
C SER A 137 -10.93 -2.02 -0.03
N PHE A 138 -9.77 -1.54 0.38
CA PHE A 138 -9.45 -1.14 1.74
C PHE A 138 -9.22 0.36 1.77
N THR A 139 -9.87 1.04 2.69
CA THR A 139 -9.79 2.50 2.85
C THR A 139 -9.25 2.83 4.22
N PHE A 140 -8.47 3.90 4.35
CA PHE A 140 -7.92 4.36 5.61
C PHE A 140 -7.81 5.89 5.59
N PRO A 141 -7.63 6.56 6.74
CA PRO A 141 -7.39 7.99 6.75
C PRO A 141 -6.15 8.34 5.89
N GLY A 142 -6.38 9.04 4.78
CA GLY A 142 -5.32 9.44 3.86
C GLY A 142 -5.08 8.48 2.69
N GLY A 143 -5.89 7.45 2.47
CA GLY A 143 -5.69 6.61 1.29
C GLY A 143 -6.57 5.39 1.13
N SER A 144 -6.24 4.59 0.12
CA SER A 144 -6.87 3.30 -0.14
C SER A 144 -5.94 2.37 -0.91
N PHE A 145 -6.17 1.06 -0.85
CA PHE A 145 -5.57 0.07 -1.74
C PHE A 145 -6.57 -1.03 -2.09
N GLY A 146 -6.32 -1.73 -3.20
CA GLY A 146 -7.03 -2.96 -3.53
C GLY A 146 -6.18 -4.17 -3.17
N PHE A 147 -6.79 -5.21 -2.58
CA PHE A 147 -6.14 -6.49 -2.32
C PHE A 147 -6.89 -7.64 -2.98
N GLY A 148 -6.16 -8.60 -3.53
CA GLY A 148 -6.69 -9.84 -4.09
C GLY A 148 -5.75 -11.01 -3.84
N VAL A 149 -6.26 -12.22 -4.06
CA VAL A 149 -5.52 -13.47 -3.86
C VAL A 149 -5.44 -14.23 -5.18
N LEU A 150 -4.27 -14.79 -5.48
CA LEU A 150 -4.07 -15.64 -6.64
C LEU A 150 -4.40 -17.10 -6.35
N ASP A 151 -4.88 -17.78 -7.38
CA ASP A 151 -5.15 -19.21 -7.35
C ASP A 151 -3.87 -20.04 -7.21
N ILE A 152 -4.07 -21.26 -6.70
CA ILE A 152 -3.07 -22.32 -6.74
C ILE A 152 -3.47 -23.31 -7.82
N GLY A 153 -2.67 -23.33 -8.89
CA GLY A 153 -2.74 -24.30 -9.96
C GLY A 153 -4.01 -24.28 -10.82
N ALA A 154 -4.90 -23.29 -10.67
CA ALA A 154 -6.12 -23.20 -11.49
C ALA A 154 -5.80 -23.31 -12.98
N SER A 155 -6.68 -23.99 -13.73
CA SER A 155 -6.51 -24.20 -15.17
C SER A 155 -6.44 -22.85 -15.90
N GLY A 156 -5.25 -22.48 -16.38
CA GLY A 156 -4.98 -21.17 -17.00
C GLY A 156 -4.04 -20.25 -16.20
N SER A 157 -3.75 -20.56 -14.93
CA SER A 157 -2.79 -19.80 -14.10
C SER A 157 -1.31 -20.06 -14.45
N GLY A 158 -1.04 -21.07 -15.29
CA GLY A 158 0.33 -21.53 -15.60
C GLY A 158 1.04 -22.23 -14.43
N ARG A 159 0.44 -22.26 -13.23
CA ARG A 159 0.94 -23.02 -12.07
C ARG A 159 0.42 -24.45 -12.19
N GLY A 160 1.30 -25.44 -11.99
CA GLY A 160 0.89 -26.84 -11.90
C GLY A 160 0.09 -27.05 -10.61
N GLY A 161 -0.94 -27.89 -10.62
CA GLY A 161 -1.67 -28.19 -9.39
C GLY A 161 -0.81 -28.86 -8.33
N LEU A 162 -1.26 -28.77 -7.07
CA LEU A 162 -0.58 -29.31 -5.90
C LEU A 162 -0.60 -30.85 -5.90
N ASN A 163 0.57 -31.43 -6.13
CA ASN A 163 0.77 -32.87 -6.06
C ASN A 163 0.70 -33.37 -4.61
N ARG A 164 0.68 -34.70 -4.44
CA ARG A 164 0.79 -35.29 -3.09
C ARG A 164 2.13 -34.95 -2.46
N LYS A 165 2.12 -34.63 -1.16
CA LYS A 165 3.28 -34.07 -0.45
C LYS A 165 3.79 -32.77 -1.06
N GLY A 166 2.94 -32.10 -1.83
CA GLY A 166 3.24 -30.80 -2.40
C GLY A 166 2.93 -29.71 -1.40
N GLU A 167 3.73 -28.66 -1.47
CA GLU A 167 3.55 -27.40 -0.78
C GLU A 167 3.62 -26.29 -1.83
N GLU A 168 2.79 -25.26 -1.68
CA GLU A 168 2.79 -24.13 -2.59
C GLU A 168 2.47 -22.83 -1.85
N SER A 169 3.24 -21.79 -2.15
CA SER A 169 2.99 -20.46 -1.60
C SER A 169 1.72 -19.85 -2.19
N LEU A 170 0.85 -19.41 -1.29
CA LEU A 170 -0.29 -18.58 -1.62
C LEU A 170 0.17 -17.14 -1.79
N ILE A 171 -0.25 -16.50 -2.88
CA ILE A 171 0.22 -15.16 -3.25
C ILE A 171 -0.92 -14.14 -3.12
N GLY A 172 -0.65 -13.07 -2.37
CA GLY A 172 -1.49 -11.89 -2.31
C GLY A 172 -0.96 -10.81 -3.25
N ILE A 173 -1.88 -10.03 -3.82
CA ILE A 173 -1.58 -8.89 -4.68
C ILE A 173 -2.20 -7.64 -4.08
N ILE A 174 -1.39 -6.59 -4.01
CA ILE A 174 -1.84 -5.23 -3.74
C ILE A 174 -1.74 -4.43 -5.03
N ARG A 175 -2.76 -3.61 -5.29
CA ARG A 175 -2.79 -2.69 -6.43
C ARG A 175 -3.40 -1.36 -6.04
N LEU A 176 -3.11 -0.34 -6.83
CA LEU A 176 -3.73 0.99 -6.73
C LEU A 176 -3.64 1.55 -5.30
N ALA A 177 -2.53 1.29 -4.60
CA ALA A 177 -2.29 1.94 -3.32
C ALA A 177 -2.12 3.45 -3.59
N GLN A 178 -3.06 4.22 -3.07
CA GLN A 178 -3.09 5.67 -3.21
C GLN A 178 -3.01 6.28 -1.83
N MET A 179 -2.10 7.24 -1.65
CA MET A 179 -2.14 8.16 -0.53
C MET A 179 -2.64 9.51 -1.03
N THR A 180 -3.82 9.91 -0.60
CA THR A 180 -4.18 11.33 -0.58
C THR A 180 -3.39 11.91 0.56
N THR A 181 -2.26 12.56 0.22
CA THR A 181 -1.38 13.34 1.11
C THR A 181 -2.00 13.52 2.49
N LEU A 182 -1.51 12.78 3.49
CA LEU A 182 -1.73 13.15 4.89
C LEU A 182 -1.46 14.64 4.94
N ASP A 183 -2.47 15.43 5.31
CA ASP A 183 -2.42 16.88 5.38
C ASP A 183 -1.01 17.30 5.77
N THR A 184 -0.17 17.59 4.77
CA THR A 184 1.09 18.25 4.98
C THR A 184 0.64 19.67 5.18
N THR A 185 -0.04 19.95 6.30
CA THR A 185 -0.07 21.27 6.87
C THR A 185 1.41 21.59 6.90
N PRO A 186 1.90 22.46 6.00
CA PRO A 186 3.31 22.76 5.94
C PRO A 186 3.64 23.15 7.37
N ALA A 187 4.64 22.48 7.99
CA ALA A 187 5.03 22.80 9.35
C ALA A 187 4.99 24.32 9.45
N PRO A 188 4.14 24.90 10.35
CA PRO A 188 3.72 26.29 10.27
C PRO A 188 4.99 27.07 10.01
N GLN A 189 5.09 27.68 8.82
CA GLN A 189 6.37 28.22 8.36
C GLN A 189 6.87 29.07 9.50
N VAL A 190 7.87 28.58 10.23
CA VAL A 190 8.36 29.25 11.41
C VAL A 190 8.86 30.56 10.83
N PRO A 191 8.21 31.70 11.08
CA PRO A 191 8.62 32.93 10.44
C PRO A 191 10.05 33.13 10.90
N GLU A 192 11.02 32.99 10.00
CA GLU A 192 12.42 33.13 10.38
C GLU A 192 12.55 34.48 11.08
N PRO A 193 12.94 34.53 12.36
CA PRO A 193 12.84 35.75 13.14
C PRO A 193 13.87 36.75 12.64
N ALA A 194 13.49 37.57 11.66
CA ALA A 194 14.25 38.71 11.15
C ALA A 194 15.73 38.43 10.78
N THR A 195 16.16 37.18 10.65
CA THR A 195 17.58 36.81 10.46
C THR A 195 18.10 37.37 9.14
N GLY A 196 17.28 37.34 8.08
CA GLY A 196 17.58 37.99 6.81
C GLY A 196 17.64 39.53 6.90
N LEU A 197 16.80 40.15 7.73
CA LEU A 197 16.81 41.60 7.97
C LEU A 197 18.08 42.01 8.75
N LEU A 198 18.48 41.24 9.76
CA LEU A 198 19.69 41.45 10.55
C LEU A 198 20.97 41.25 9.71
N LEU A 199 21.00 40.24 8.84
CA LEU A 199 22.11 40.02 7.92
C LEU A 199 22.25 41.18 6.91
N GLY A 200 21.11 41.67 6.40
CA GLY A 200 21.07 42.83 5.49
C GLY A 200 21.51 44.14 6.15
N LEU A 201 21.06 44.42 7.38
CA LEU A 201 21.47 45.61 8.13
C LEU A 201 22.93 45.55 8.58
N GLY A 202 23.46 44.36 8.90
CA GLY A 202 24.87 44.17 9.25
C GLY A 202 25.82 44.51 8.11
N LEU A 203 25.49 44.14 6.88
CA LEU A 203 26.30 44.45 5.69
C LEU A 203 26.30 45.96 5.34
N LEU A 204 25.17 46.64 5.51
CA LEU A 204 25.07 48.09 5.31
C LEU A 204 25.89 48.87 6.35
N GLY A 205 25.94 48.41 7.60
CA GLY A 205 26.77 49.01 8.65
C GLY A 205 28.29 48.90 8.39
N ALA A 206 28.75 47.78 7.84
CA ALA A 206 30.16 47.58 7.50
C ALA A 206 30.64 48.48 6.33
N GLY A 207 29.77 48.71 5.34
CA GLY A 207 30.09 49.56 4.19
C GLY A 207 30.29 51.05 4.53
N ILE A 208 29.57 51.58 5.53
CA ILE A 208 29.69 52.98 5.94
C ILE A 208 31.00 53.24 6.71
N ARG A 209 31.44 52.29 7.55
CA ARG A 209 32.73 52.40 8.28
C ARG A 209 33.95 52.32 7.37
N ALA A 210 33.91 51.51 6.31
CA ALA A 210 35.03 51.41 5.35
C ALA A 210 35.27 52.73 4.57
N ARG A 211 34.27 53.60 4.43
CA ARG A 211 34.39 54.87 3.71
C ARG A 211 34.96 56.01 4.56
N GLN A 212 34.83 55.94 5.89
CA GLN A 212 35.40 56.94 6.80
C GLN A 212 36.92 56.79 7.01
N HIS A 213 37.48 55.60 6.80
CA HIS A 213 38.93 55.35 6.92
C HIS A 213 39.76 55.72 5.67
N ARG A 214 39.12 56.25 4.61
CA ARG A 214 39.78 56.69 3.35
C ARG A 214 39.79 58.21 3.17
N ARG A 215 39.55 58.99 4.23
CA ARG A 215 39.73 60.45 4.23
C ARG A 215 40.80 60.84 5.24
#